data_AF-A0A3B8V5G7-F1
#
_entry.id   AF-A0A3B8V5G7-F1
#
_cell.length_a   1.000
_cell.length_b   1.000
_cell.length_c   1.000
_cell.angle_alpha   90.00
_cell.angle_beta   90.00
_cell.angle_gamma   90.00
#
_symmetry.space_group_name_H-M   'P 1'
#
loop_
_entity.id
_entity.type
_entity.pdbx_description
1 polymer ?
#
loop_
_entity_poly.entity_id
_entity_poly.type
_entity_poly.pdbx_seq_one_letter_code
_entity_poly.pdbx_strand_id
1 'polypeptide(L)' 'MANDIFNGRRIVAFDIGNKRIGVAASDPFNEYAMPCDTYVRTGKFGEDVKNVADIAREKGAGIIV' A
#
# COMPACT_ATOMS: atom_id res chain seq x y z
N MET A 1 -10.70 10.03 15.14
CA MET A 1 -9.31 9.55 14.95
C MET A 1 -9.17 8.07 15.29
N ALA A 2 -9.57 7.58 16.48
CA ALA A 2 -9.55 6.13 16.75
C ALA A 2 -10.54 5.32 15.89
N ASN A 3 -11.73 5.87 15.61
CA ASN A 3 -12.80 5.15 14.90
C ASN A 3 -12.55 4.90 13.40
N ASP A 4 -11.63 5.63 12.76
CA ASP A 4 -11.32 5.43 11.34
C ASP A 4 -10.41 4.20 11.11
N ILE A 5 -9.66 3.80 12.13
CA ILE A 5 -8.76 2.63 12.11
C ILE A 5 -9.56 1.31 12.26
N PHE A 6 -10.67 1.33 13.00
CA PHE A 6 -11.56 0.17 13.14
C PHE A 6 -12.55 -0.01 11.96
N ASN A 7 -12.57 0.93 11.01
CA ASN A 7 -13.54 0.95 9.90
C ASN A 7 -13.13 0.07 8.70
N GLY A 8 -12.31 -0.95 8.93
CA GLY A 8 -11.84 -1.89 7.89
C GLY A 8 -10.80 -1.31 6.92
N ARG A 9 -10.26 -0.12 7.19
CA ARG A 9 -9.19 0.48 6.39
C ARG A 9 -7.82 -0.02 6.87
N ARG A 10 -6.96 -0.41 5.94
CA ARG A 10 -5.64 -0.99 6.23
C ARG A 10 -4.54 0.06 6.23
N ILE A 11 -3.47 -0.21 6.95
CA ILE A 11 -2.19 0.49 6.77
C ILE A 11 -1.50 -0.20 5.60
N VAL A 12 -1.09 0.55 4.57
CA VAL A 12 -0.41 0.00 3.39
C VAL A 12 0.99 0.59 3.30
N ALA A 13 2.00 -0.28 3.26
CA ALA A 13 3.40 0.11 3.14
C ALA A 13 3.90 -0.15 1.71
N PHE A 14 4.69 0.77 1.18
CA PHE A 14 5.35 0.64 -0.11
C PHE A 14 6.88 0.68 0.04
N ASP A 15 7.53 -0.46 -0.19
CA ASP A 15 9.00 -0.56 -0.20
C ASP A 15 9.53 -0.12 -1.58
N ILE A 16 10.00 1.13 -1.68
CA ILE A 16 10.35 1.76 -2.94
C ILE A 16 11.74 1.35 -3.42
N GLY A 17 11.80 0.59 -4.51
CA GLY A 17 13.02 0.31 -5.26
C GLY A 17 13.07 0.96 -6.65
N ASN A 18 14.23 0.87 -7.29
CA ASN A 18 14.43 1.41 -8.64
C ASN A 18 13.65 0.64 -9.73
N LYS A 19 13.51 -0.68 -9.57
CA LYS A 19 12.81 -1.56 -10.53
C LYS A 19 11.46 -2.04 -10.02
N ARG A 20 11.34 -2.23 -8.71
CA ARG A 20 10.18 -2.85 -8.07
C ARG A 20 9.78 -2.09 -6.83
N ILE A 21 8.50 -2.12 -6.52
CA ILE A 21 7.93 -1.61 -5.28
C ILE A 21 7.24 -2.79 -4.58
N GLY A 22 7.73 -3.16 -3.39
CA GLY A 22 7.08 -4.16 -2.55
C GLY A 22 5.84 -3.57 -1.88
N VAL A 23 4.76 -4.34 -1.77
CA VAL A 23 3.51 -3.90 -1.13
C VAL A 23 3.22 -4.80 0.06
N ALA A 24 3.00 -4.20 1.21
CA ALA A 24 2.50 -4.88 2.41
C ALA A 24 1.27 -4.15 2.96
N ALA A 25 0.36 -4.89 3.58
CA ALA A 25 -0.81 -4.33 4.24
C ALA A 25 -0.92 -4.87 5.66
N SER A 26 -1.44 -4.07 6.59
CA SER A 26 -1.72 -4.55 7.95
C SER A 26 -2.77 -5.66 7.95
N ASP A 27 -2.62 -6.58 8.88
CA ASP A 27 -3.68 -7.49 9.27
C ASP A 27 -4.84 -6.71 9.96
N PRO A 28 -6.02 -7.32 10.15
CA PRO A 28 -7.17 -6.64 10.74
C PRO A 28 -6.95 -6.10 12.16
N PHE A 29 -5.94 -6.61 12.87
CA PHE A 29 -5.61 -6.22 14.24
C PHE A 29 -4.49 -5.16 14.29
N ASN A 30 -3.89 -4.82 13.15
CA ASN A 30 -2.71 -3.94 13.02
C ASN A 30 -1.50 -4.40 13.83
N GLU A 31 -1.33 -5.71 13.99
CA GLU A 31 -0.18 -6.32 14.68
C GLU A 31 0.90 -6.78 13.68
N TYR A 32 0.48 -7.23 12.49
CA TYR A 32 1.39 -7.80 11.50
C TYR A 32 1.31 -7.07 10.16
N ALA A 33 2.46 -6.92 9.51
CA ALA A 33 2.56 -6.53 8.12
C ALA A 33 2.51 -7.77 7.23
N MET A 34 1.43 -7.92 6.45
CA MET A 34 1.24 -9.04 5.55
C MET A 34 1.78 -8.69 4.16
N PRO A 35 2.68 -9.51 3.57
CA PRO A 35 3.13 -9.29 2.20
C PRO A 35 1.96 -9.45 1.24
N CYS A 36 1.86 -8.57 0.25
CA CYS A 36 0.79 -8.56 -0.75
C CYS A 36 1.36 -8.79 -2.14
N ASP A 37 1.68 -7.69 -2.85
CA ASP A 37 2.06 -7.68 -4.25
C ASP A 37 3.46 -7.08 -4.43
N THR A 38 3.98 -7.19 -5.64
CA THR A 38 5.17 -6.43 -6.07
C THR A 38 4.86 -5.72 -7.38
N TYR A 39 4.84 -4.40 -7.35
CA TYR A 39 4.69 -3.59 -8.55
C TYR A 39 6.03 -3.46 -9.27
N VAL A 40 6.07 -3.80 -10.56
CA VAL A 40 7.24 -3.55 -11.41
C VAL A 40 7.08 -2.18 -12.07
N ARG A 41 8.02 -1.28 -11.79
CA ARG A 41 7.96 0.10 -12.27
C ARG A 41 8.11 0.16 -13.79
N THR A 42 7.35 1.05 -14.43
CA THR A 42 7.49 1.32 -15.87
C THR A 42 8.66 2.25 -16.16
N GLY A 43 9.13 2.99 -15.14
CA GLY A 43 10.16 4.01 -15.27
C GLY A 43 9.61 5.38 -15.68
N LYS A 44 8.30 5.49 -15.92
CA LYS A 44 7.62 6.76 -16.19
C LYS A 44 6.96 7.25 -14.91
N PHE A 45 7.50 8.30 -14.31
CA PHE A 45 7.10 8.78 -12.99
C PHE A 45 5.57 8.95 -12.83
N GLY A 46 4.89 9.60 -13.78
CA GLY A 46 3.45 9.81 -13.70
C GLY A 46 2.63 8.51 -13.73
N GLU A 47 3.04 7.53 -14.54
CA GLU A 47 2.38 6.22 -14.58
C GLU A 47 2.67 5.42 -13.31
N ASP A 48 3.93 5.42 -12.83
CA ASP A 48 4.32 4.76 -11.59
C ASP A 48 3.51 5.29 -10.39
N VAL A 49 3.40 6.62 -10.24
CA VAL A 49 2.62 7.25 -9.16
C VAL A 49 1.15 6.88 -9.25
N LYS A 50 0.57 6.91 -10.46
CA LYS A 50 -0.83 6.53 -10.66
C LYS A 50 -1.07 5.08 -10.24
N ASN A 51 -0.22 4.15 -10.69
CA ASN A 51 -0.36 2.73 -10.36
C ASN A 51 -0.21 2.45 -8.87
N VAL A 52 0.74 3.10 -8.18
CA VAL A 52 0.88 2.98 -6.72
C VAL A 52 -0.37 3.48 -6.00
N ALA A 53 -0.95 4.59 -6.45
CA ALA A 53 -2.20 5.11 -5.88
C ALA A 53 -3.38 4.16 -6.12
N ASP A 54 -3.45 3.52 -7.30
CA ASP A 54 -4.49 2.55 -7.61
C ASP A 54 -4.36 1.28 -6.74
N ILE A 55 -3.13 0.79 -6.51
CA ILE A 55 -2.85 -0.30 -5.57
C ILE A 55 -3.29 0.07 -4.15
N ALA A 56 -2.97 1.28 -3.68
CA ALA A 56 -3.39 1.73 -2.35
C ALA A 56 -4.92 1.73 -2.19
N ARG A 57 -5.66 2.17 -3.22
CA ARG A 57 -7.13 2.13 -3.25
C ARG A 57 -7.65 0.70 -3.23
N GLU A 58 -7.09 -0.18 -4.06
CA GLU A 58 -7.48 -1.60 -4.12
C GLU A 58 -7.31 -2.30 -2.77
N LYS A 59 -6.22 -2.00 -2.05
CA LYS A 59 -5.96 -2.58 -0.72
C LYS A 59 -6.74 -1.89 0.41
N GLY A 60 -7.56 -0.87 0.11
CA GLY A 60 -8.34 -0.16 1.11
C GLY A 60 -7.48 0.65 2.09
N ALA A 61 -6.40 1.27 1.59
CA ALA A 61 -5.49 2.05 2.41
C ALA A 61 -6.20 3.22 3.11
N GLY A 62 -6.17 3.23 4.44
CA GLY A 62 -6.53 4.40 5.25
C GLY A 62 -5.31 5.25 5.61
N ILE A 63 -4.13 4.61 5.68
CA ILE A 63 -2.84 5.22 5.98
C ILE A 63 -1.80 4.58 5.05
N ILE A 64 -0.87 5.39 4.54
CA ILE A 64 0.28 4.92 3.75
C ILE A 64 1.55 5.25 4.55
N VAL A 65 2.49 4.30 4.61
CA VAL A 65 3.79 4.42 5.31
C VAL A 65 4.97 4.01 4.43
#